data_AF-A0AAD0DDT2-F1
#
_entry.id   AF-A0AAD0DDT2-F1
#
_cell.length_a   1.000
_cell.length_b   1.000
_cell.length_c   1.000
_cell.angle_alpha   90.00
_cell.angle_beta   90.00
_cell.angle_gamma   90.00
#
_symmetry.space_group_name_H-M   'P 1'
#
loop_
_entity.id
_entity.type
_entity.pdbx_description
1 polymer ?
#
loop_
_entity_poly.entity_id
_entity_poly.type
_entity_poly.pdbx_seq_one_letter_code
_entity_poly.pdbx_strand_id
1 'polypeptide(L)'
;MQLKILGVGNAPLLSVKVKTLDDAEGLLNVSALARALAVKRSTFLSKIASVGLEQAIIHYAAIKKQKDVLATLSEKDAAAFLASCNANSASGEVFSL
;
A
#
# COMPACT_ATOMS: atom_id res chain seq x y z
N MET A 1 11.84 -12.46 25.22
CA MET A 1 11.34 -13.52 24.31
C MET A 1 12.47 -13.98 23.39
N GLN A 2 12.51 -15.25 22.96
CA GLN A 2 13.59 -15.77 22.08
C GLN A 2 13.00 -16.46 20.86
N LEU A 3 13.36 -15.99 19.66
CA LEU A 3 13.00 -16.63 18.39
C LEU A 3 14.17 -17.49 17.93
N LYS A 4 13.94 -18.79 17.72
CA LYS A 4 14.93 -19.74 17.21
C LYS A 4 14.42 -20.34 15.89
N ILE A 5 15.22 -20.24 14.85
CA ILE A 5 15.08 -21.05 13.64
C ILE A 5 16.02 -22.24 13.80
N LEU A 6 15.46 -23.44 13.72
CA LEU A 6 16.17 -24.69 13.93
C LEU A 6 16.27 -25.43 12.59
N GLY A 7 17.43 -26.02 12.35
CA GLY A 7 17.71 -26.89 11.22
C GLY A 7 17.53 -28.37 11.58
N VAL A 8 17.92 -29.24 10.66
CA VAL A 8 17.86 -30.70 10.85
C VAL A 8 18.70 -31.08 12.07
N GLY A 9 18.16 -31.95 12.93
CA GLY A 9 18.83 -32.37 14.17
C GLY A 9 18.79 -31.32 15.29
N ASN A 10 17.85 -30.37 15.25
CA ASN A 10 17.68 -29.32 16.28
C ASN A 10 18.88 -28.34 16.36
N ALA A 11 19.70 -28.27 15.31
CA ALA A 11 20.81 -27.34 15.21
C ALA A 11 20.29 -25.89 15.05
N PRO A 12 20.68 -24.93 15.90
CA PRO A 12 20.21 -23.55 15.77
C PRO A 12 20.82 -22.88 14.53
N LEU A 13 19.97 -22.52 13.57
CA LEU A 13 20.36 -21.78 12.38
C LEU A 13 20.37 -20.27 12.62
N LEU A 14 19.42 -19.79 13.43
CA LEU A 14 19.33 -18.37 13.79
C LEU A 14 18.66 -18.24 15.15
N SER A 15 19.25 -17.45 16.05
CA SER A 15 18.68 -17.19 17.38
C SER A 15 18.71 -15.70 17.67
N VAL A 16 17.54 -15.08 17.78
CA VAL A 16 17.41 -13.66 18.13
C VAL A 16 16.81 -13.54 19.52
N LYS A 17 17.50 -12.80 20.38
CA LYS A 17 17.06 -12.48 21.74
C LYS A 17 16.36 -11.13 21.71
N VAL A 18 15.04 -11.11 21.90
CA VAL A 18 14.24 -9.88 21.93
C VAL A 18 13.91 -9.57 23.39
N LYS A 19 14.49 -8.50 23.94
CA LYS A 19 14.32 -8.13 25.36
C LYS A 19 13.02 -7.35 25.57
N THR A 20 12.72 -6.37 24.72
CA THR A 20 11.47 -5.60 24.68
C THR A 20 11.04 -5.33 23.23
N LEU A 21 9.79 -4.89 23.01
CA LEU A 21 9.31 -4.46 21.67
C LEU A 21 10.04 -3.21 21.18
N ASP A 22 10.53 -2.37 22.10
CA ASP A 22 11.32 -1.18 21.78
C ASP A 22 12.78 -1.53 21.43
N ASP A 23 13.34 -2.62 21.97
CA ASP A 23 14.64 -3.18 21.55
C ASP A 23 14.57 -3.91 20.19
N ALA A 24 13.41 -3.94 19.53
CA ALA A 24 13.22 -4.52 18.21
C ALA A 24 13.58 -3.53 17.08
N GLU A 25 14.62 -2.71 17.26
CA GLU A 25 15.12 -1.71 16.29
C GLU A 25 15.51 -2.29 14.91
N GLY A 26 15.45 -3.61 14.72
CA GLY A 26 15.66 -4.28 13.42
C GLY A 26 14.51 -5.18 12.94
N LEU A 27 13.40 -5.31 13.69
CA LEU A 27 12.33 -6.26 13.37
C LEU A 27 11.12 -5.55 12.77
N LEU A 28 11.11 -5.44 11.44
CA LEU A 28 10.04 -4.78 10.71
C LEU A 28 8.78 -5.68 10.63
N ASN A 29 7.66 -5.19 11.18
CA ASN A 29 6.36 -5.84 10.97
C ASN A 29 5.78 -5.50 9.58
N VAL A 30 6.16 -6.30 8.57
CA VAL A 30 5.69 -6.16 7.18
C VAL A 30 4.15 -6.20 7.08
N SER A 31 3.48 -6.97 7.94
CA SER A 31 2.01 -7.08 7.94
C SER A 31 1.32 -5.82 8.43
N ALA A 32 1.92 -5.13 9.41
CA ALA A 32 1.43 -3.83 9.88
C ALA A 32 1.69 -2.75 8.82
N LEU A 33 2.89 -2.76 8.23
CA LEU A 33 3.27 -1.81 7.18
C LEU A 33 2.36 -1.92 5.93
N ALA A 34 2.09 -3.14 5.46
CA ALA A 34 1.20 -3.35 4.32
C ALA A 34 -0.24 -2.86 4.58
N ARG A 35 -0.73 -2.98 5.83
CA ARG A 35 -2.02 -2.42 6.25
C ARG A 35 -2.00 -0.89 6.27
N ALA A 36 -0.95 -0.29 6.83
CA ALA A 36 -0.79 1.16 6.85
C ALA A 36 -0.73 1.76 5.43
N LEU A 37 -0.17 1.03 4.47
CA LEU A 37 -0.07 1.41 3.06
C LEU A 37 -1.31 1.01 2.22
N ALA A 38 -2.30 0.32 2.81
CA ALA A 38 -3.49 -0.20 2.12
C ALA A 38 -3.18 -1.11 0.91
N VAL A 39 -2.18 -1.99 1.04
CA VAL A 39 -1.72 -2.90 -0.02
C VAL A 39 -1.75 -4.35 0.47
N LYS A 40 -2.05 -5.29 -0.44
CA LYS A 40 -1.99 -6.73 -0.13
C LYS A 40 -0.54 -7.16 0.14
N ARG A 41 -0.32 -7.89 1.23
CA ARG A 41 1.01 -8.35 1.65
C ARG A 41 1.82 -9.04 0.55
N SER A 42 1.19 -9.92 -0.23
CA SER A 42 1.84 -10.64 -1.33
C SER A 42 2.38 -9.70 -2.40
N THR A 43 1.60 -8.69 -2.77
CA THR A 43 1.97 -7.68 -3.77
C THR A 43 3.07 -6.75 -3.25
N PHE A 44 3.02 -6.40 -1.96
CA PHE A 44 4.05 -5.60 -1.32
C PHE A 44 5.39 -6.36 -1.27
N LEU A 45 5.39 -7.63 -0.83
CA LEU A 45 6.58 -8.48 -0.79
C LEU A 45 7.17 -8.72 -2.19
N SER A 46 6.33 -8.95 -3.20
CA SER A 46 6.78 -9.10 -4.59
C SER A 46 7.48 -7.84 -5.10
N LYS A 47 7.01 -6.65 -4.71
CA LYS A 47 7.64 -5.38 -5.10
C LYS A 47 8.96 -5.17 -4.35
N ILE A 48 9.02 -5.48 -3.06
CA ILE A 48 10.27 -5.45 -2.28
C ILE A 48 11.35 -6.31 -2.95
N ALA A 49 10.99 -7.51 -3.40
CA ALA A 49 11.91 -8.39 -4.11
C ALA A 49 12.45 -7.79 -5.42
N SER A 50 11.69 -6.92 -6.09
CA SER A 50 12.09 -6.31 -7.37
C SER A 50 12.92 -5.03 -7.24
N VAL A 51 12.62 -4.17 -6.26
CA VAL A 51 13.20 -2.80 -6.18
C VAL A 51 13.81 -2.46 -4.82
N GLY A 52 13.77 -3.39 -3.86
CA GLY A 52 14.21 -3.16 -2.49
C GLY A 52 13.13 -2.52 -1.60
N LEU A 53 13.38 -2.53 -0.29
CA LEU A 53 12.41 -2.14 0.74
C LEU A 53 12.04 -0.65 0.66
N GLU A 54 13.03 0.24 0.63
CA GLU A 54 12.80 1.68 0.66
C GLU A 54 12.00 2.16 -0.55
N GLN A 55 12.40 1.74 -1.75
CA GLN A 55 11.73 2.13 -3.00
C GLN A 55 10.30 1.59 -3.06
N ALA A 56 10.06 0.38 -2.55
CA ALA A 56 8.71 -0.16 -2.44
C ALA A 56 7.83 0.67 -1.49
N ILE A 57 8.37 1.12 -0.36
CA ILE A 57 7.66 1.97 0.60
C ILE A 57 7.28 3.32 -0.04
N ILE A 58 8.25 4.00 -0.68
CA ILE A 58 8.03 5.30 -1.32
C ILE A 58 6.94 5.19 -2.40
N HIS A 59 7.01 4.16 -3.25
CA HIS A 59 6.05 3.93 -4.31
C HIS A 59 4.61 3.78 -3.79
N TYR A 60 4.39 2.91 -2.79
CA TYR A 60 3.04 2.68 -2.27
C TYR A 60 2.55 3.83 -1.37
N ALA A 61 3.45 4.55 -0.69
CA ALA A 61 3.09 5.76 0.04
C ALA A 61 2.60 6.87 -0.92
N ALA A 62 3.24 7.03 -2.07
CA ALA A 62 2.80 7.97 -3.10
C ALA A 62 1.41 7.61 -3.65
N ILE A 63 1.19 6.33 -3.98
CA ILE A 63 -0.12 5.83 -4.45
C ILE A 63 -1.20 6.08 -3.41
N LYS A 64 -0.91 5.82 -2.13
CA LYS A 64 -1.88 6.06 -1.06
C LYS A 64 -2.25 7.54 -0.97
N LYS A 65 -1.26 8.44 -0.96
CA LYS A 65 -1.52 9.89 -0.95
C LYS A 65 -2.38 10.33 -2.13
N GLN A 66 -2.12 9.81 -3.33
CA GLN A 66 -2.94 10.09 -4.51
C GLN A 66 -4.38 9.62 -4.34
N LYS A 67 -4.59 8.41 -3.80
CA LYS A 67 -5.93 7.87 -3.52
C LYS A 67 -6.67 8.70 -2.47
N ASP A 68 -5.99 9.12 -1.41
CA ASP A 68 -6.57 9.94 -0.35
C ASP A 68 -7.00 11.31 -0.92
N VAL A 69 -6.17 11.93 -1.76
CA VAL A 69 -6.52 13.19 -2.45
C VAL A 69 -7.72 13.00 -3.38
N LEU A 70 -7.74 11.93 -4.18
CA LEU A 70 -8.88 11.58 -5.05
C LEU A 70 -10.17 11.37 -4.26
N ALA A 71 -10.09 10.72 -3.10
CA ALA A 71 -11.24 10.54 -2.21
C ALA A 71 -11.76 11.89 -1.68
N THR A 72 -10.88 12.83 -1.32
CA THR A 72 -11.30 14.16 -0.86
C THR A 72 -11.90 15.05 -1.95
N LEU A 73 -11.56 14.83 -3.22
CA LEU A 73 -12.15 15.55 -4.36
C LEU A 73 -13.50 14.97 -4.79
N SER A 74 -13.77 13.70 -4.46
CA SER A 74 -14.97 12.97 -4.93
C SER A 74 -16.31 13.52 -4.43
N GLU A 75 -16.38 14.21 -3.28
CA GLU A 75 -17.67 14.74 -2.78
C GLU A 75 -18.09 16.05 -3.45
N LYS A 76 -17.14 16.87 -3.91
CA LYS A 76 -17.43 18.17 -4.56
C LYS A 76 -17.44 18.07 -6.09
N ASP A 77 -16.59 17.23 -6.65
CA ASP A 77 -16.40 17.16 -8.11
C ASP A 77 -17.27 16.09 -8.79
N ALA A 78 -17.74 15.06 -8.06
CA ALA A 78 -18.63 14.05 -8.66
C ALA A 78 -20.02 14.62 -9.00
N ALA A 79 -20.54 15.54 -8.17
CA ALA A 79 -21.81 16.22 -8.45
C ALA A 79 -21.69 17.19 -9.63
N ALA A 80 -20.56 17.91 -9.75
CA ALA A 80 -20.28 18.80 -10.88
C ALA A 80 -20.04 18.02 -12.19
N PHE A 81 -19.37 16.86 -12.12
CA PHE A 81 -19.16 15.98 -13.25
C PHE A 81 -20.47 15.30 -13.70
N LEU A 82 -21.29 14.79 -12.77
CA LEU A 82 -22.63 14.27 -13.11
C LEU A 82 -23.55 15.34 -13.69
N ALA A 83 -23.51 16.57 -13.17
CA ALA A 83 -24.30 17.69 -13.72
C ALA A 83 -23.87 18.07 -15.14
N SER A 84 -22.56 18.08 -15.44
CA SER A 84 -22.03 18.38 -16.77
C SER A 84 -22.26 17.24 -17.77
N CYS A 85 -22.22 15.97 -17.35
CA CYS A 85 -22.59 14.83 -18.20
C CYS A 85 -24.09 14.80 -18.56
N ASN A 86 -24.97 15.16 -17.61
CA ASN A 86 -26.41 15.27 -17.90
C ASN A 86 -26.72 16.47 -18.81
N ALA A 87 -25.98 17.57 -18.71
CA ALA A 87 -26.14 18.71 -19.62
C ALA A 87 -25.74 18.36 -21.08
N ASN A 88 -24.69 17.57 -21.27
CA ASN A 88 -24.22 17.18 -22.61
C ASN A 88 -25.13 16.15 -23.30
N SER A 89 -25.97 15.44 -22.54
CA SER A 89 -26.94 14.48 -23.09
C SER A 89 -28.21 15.15 -23.63
N ALA A 90 -28.45 16.43 -23.29
CA ALA A 90 -29.59 17.22 -23.74
C ALA A 90 -29.29 18.06 -25.01
N SER A 91 -28.02 18.28 -25.34
CA SER A 91 -27.57 18.97 -26.55
C SER A 91 -27.14 17.93 -27.59
N GLY A 92 -28.09 17.31 -28.28
CA GLY A 92 -27.86 16.41 -29.41
C GLY A 92 -27.32 17.15 -30.64
N GLU A 93 -26.09 17.65 -30.57
CA GLU A 93 -25.34 18.07 -31.77
C GLU A 93 -24.56 16.86 -32.29
N VAL A 94 -25.27 16.09 -33.12
CA VAL A 94 -24.69 15.16 -34.08
C VAL A 94 -23.71 15.98 -34.92
N PHE A 95 -22.42 15.73 -34.75
CA PHE A 95 -21.41 16.21 -35.70
C PHE A 95 -21.75 15.60 -37.08
N SER A 96 -22.36 16.40 -37.95
CA SER A 96 -22.49 16.11 -39.37
C SER A 96 -21.70 17.14 -40.17
N LEU A 97 -20.79 16.62 -41.00
CA LEU A 97 -19.84 17.24 -41.94
C LEU A 97 -18.58 17.87 -41.32
#